data_AF-A0A517SCU7-F1
#
_entry.id   AF-A0A517SCU7-F1
#
_cell.length_a   1.000
_cell.length_b   1.000
_cell.length_c   1.000
_cell.angle_alpha   90.00
_cell.angle_beta   90.00
_cell.angle_gamma   90.00
#
_symmetry.space_group_name_H-M   'P 1'
#
loop_
_entity.id
_entity.type
_entity.pdbx_description
1 polymer ?
#
loop_
_entity_poly.entity_id
_entity_poly.type
_entity_poly.pdbx_seq_one_letter_code
_entity_poly.pdbx_strand_id
1 'polypeptide(L)'
;MIDLNIHLLLFTAAGITLLLAPLVIGRFLRPTLPTPEKDAVYECGEPTIGSSYIQFDLRFYVVALLFIIFDVEVAFFFPWAVVFGGARQLADPRLTTSTREALTDRLLDLPAGTTTADTAMSAQDALRMSTIGMFDIFVFFGVLLVGFAYVWKRGDLDWVRSMVNQARTAKGLPERNAA
;
A
#
# COMPACT_ATOMS: atom_id res chain seq x y z
N MET A 1 17.52 -3.66 -21.82
CA MET A 1 17.40 -3.40 -20.36
C MET A 1 18.09 -2.09 -19.96
N ILE A 2 19.29 -1.80 -20.50
CA ILE A 2 20.00 -0.54 -20.25
C ILE A 2 19.17 0.68 -20.69
N ASP A 3 18.45 0.58 -21.82
CA ASP A 3 17.61 1.69 -22.32
C ASP A 3 16.52 2.09 -21.33
N LEU A 4 15.71 1.15 -20.84
CA LEU A 4 14.67 1.43 -19.84
C LEU A 4 15.24 2.09 -18.58
N ASN A 5 16.38 1.60 -18.09
CA ASN A 5 17.04 2.14 -16.92
C ASN A 5 17.52 3.58 -17.16
N ILE A 6 18.05 3.89 -18.34
CA ILE A 6 18.45 5.26 -18.71
C ILE A 6 17.22 6.19 -18.74
N HIS A 7 16.10 5.74 -19.31
CA HIS A 7 14.88 6.56 -19.37
C HIS A 7 14.33 6.82 -17.97
N LEU A 8 14.34 5.80 -17.10
CA LEU A 8 13.95 5.93 -15.70
C LEU A 8 14.85 6.92 -14.96
N LEU A 9 16.17 6.79 -15.10
CA LEU A 9 17.14 7.70 -14.48
C LEU A 9 16.97 9.14 -14.95
N LEU A 10 16.77 9.35 -16.26
CA LEU A 10 16.52 10.67 -16.83
C LEU A 10 15.22 11.27 -16.28
N PHE A 11 14.14 10.49 -16.20
CA PHE A 11 12.87 10.93 -15.66
C PHE A 11 12.99 11.31 -14.17
N THR A 12 13.64 10.47 -13.36
CA THR A 12 13.88 10.74 -11.94
C THR A 12 14.76 11.97 -11.76
N ALA A 13 15.84 12.10 -12.55
CA ALA A 13 16.72 13.27 -12.50
C ALA A 13 15.99 14.55 -12.90
N ALA A 14 15.15 14.50 -13.93
CA ALA A 14 14.31 15.63 -14.34
C ALA A 14 13.32 16.02 -13.25
N GLY A 15 12.65 15.04 -12.61
CA GLY A 15 11.74 15.28 -11.49
C GLY A 15 12.42 15.91 -10.27
N ILE A 16 13.58 15.39 -9.88
CA ILE A 16 14.41 15.96 -8.80
C ILE A 16 14.84 17.39 -9.17
N THR A 17 15.28 17.61 -10.41
CA THR A 17 15.70 18.93 -10.88
C THR A 17 14.54 19.92 -10.85
N LEU A 18 13.35 19.53 -11.33
CA LEU A 18 12.15 20.36 -11.27
C LEU A 18 11.73 20.69 -9.83
N LEU A 19 11.95 19.78 -8.88
CA LEU A 19 11.66 20.03 -7.46
C LEU A 19 12.72 20.94 -6.80
N LEU A 20 14.00 20.68 -7.04
CA LEU A 20 15.10 21.34 -6.35
C LEU A 20 15.53 22.67 -6.99
N ALA A 21 15.48 22.80 -8.32
CA ALA A 21 15.87 24.01 -9.02
C ALA A 21 15.12 25.27 -8.52
N PRO A 22 13.78 25.29 -8.39
CA PRO A 22 13.10 26.48 -7.86
C PRO A 22 13.41 26.76 -6.39
N LEU A 23 13.67 25.74 -5.57
CA LEU A 23 14.10 25.92 -4.17
C LEU A 23 15.50 26.56 -4.09
N VAL A 24 16.43 26.09 -4.92
CA VAL A 24 17.80 26.64 -5.02
C VAL A 24 17.77 28.06 -5.57
N ILE A 25 17.05 28.29 -6.67
CA ILE A 25 16.87 29.61 -7.26
C ILE A 25 16.23 30.57 -6.25
N GLY A 26 15.17 30.14 -5.57
CA GLY A 26 14.51 30.91 -4.52
C GLY A 26 15.44 31.24 -3.36
N ARG A 27 16.32 30.33 -2.96
CA ARG A 27 17.33 30.56 -1.92
C ARG A 27 18.36 31.63 -2.30
N PHE A 28 18.67 31.81 -3.58
CA PHE A 28 19.60 32.84 -4.07
C PHE A 28 18.90 34.17 -4.38
N LEU A 29 17.67 34.15 -4.90
CA LEU A 29 16.93 35.37 -5.26
C LEU A 29 16.26 36.03 -4.04
N ARG A 30 15.92 35.27 -2.98
CA ARG A 30 15.19 35.81 -1.83
C ARG A 30 16.09 36.68 -0.94
N PRO A 31 15.66 37.92 -0.60
CA PRO A 31 16.31 38.72 0.43
C PRO A 31 16.23 38.06 1.81
N THR A 32 17.38 37.93 2.46
CA THR A 32 17.47 37.35 3.83
C THR A 32 17.50 38.48 4.86
N LEU A 33 16.40 38.67 5.58
CA LEU A 33 16.28 39.60 6.72
C LEU A 33 15.86 38.83 7.99
N PRO A 34 16.78 38.06 8.60
CA PRO A 34 16.50 37.32 9.82
C PRO A 34 16.25 38.27 10.99
N THR A 35 15.19 38.03 11.74
CA THR A 35 14.88 38.75 12.99
C THR A 35 14.48 37.72 14.05
N PRO A 36 14.78 37.95 15.34
CA PRO A 36 14.45 37.01 16.41
C PRO A 36 12.97 36.58 16.44
N GLU A 37 12.07 37.49 16.06
CA GLU A 37 10.63 37.23 16.01
C GLU A 37 10.24 36.35 14.80
N LYS A 38 10.92 36.48 13.65
CA LYS A 38 10.67 35.66 12.45
C LYS A 38 11.25 34.26 12.57
N ASP A 39 12.29 34.12 13.37
CA ASP A 39 12.95 32.84 13.66
C ASP A 39 12.27 32.10 14.83
N ALA A 40 11.25 32.70 15.46
CA ALA A 40 10.45 32.04 16.48
C ALA A 40 9.62 30.88 15.90
N VAL A 41 9.46 29.80 16.68
CA VAL A 41 8.71 28.60 16.28
C VAL A 41 7.21 28.88 16.07
N TYR A 42 6.68 29.91 16.72
CA TYR A 42 5.26 30.27 16.69
C TYR A 42 5.07 31.80 16.61
N GLU A 43 4.19 32.25 15.71
CA GLU A 43 4.05 33.68 15.34
C GLU A 43 3.08 34.47 16.23
N CYS A 44 2.24 33.81 17.04
CA CYS A 44 1.26 34.53 17.86
C CYS A 44 1.84 35.16 19.14
N GLY A 45 3.17 35.17 19.30
CA GLY A 45 3.86 35.84 20.42
C GLY A 45 3.71 35.14 21.78
N GLU A 46 3.12 33.95 21.80
CA GLU A 46 3.04 33.12 23.00
C GLU A 46 4.29 32.22 23.05
N PRO A 47 5.09 32.27 24.13
CA PRO A 47 6.27 31.41 24.24
C PRO A 47 5.82 29.96 24.28
N THR A 48 6.43 29.09 23.47
CA THR A 48 6.15 27.66 23.50
C THR A 48 6.49 27.10 24.88
N ILE A 49 5.48 26.65 25.63
CA ILE A 49 5.67 26.05 26.95
C ILE A 49 5.71 24.52 26.81
N GLY A 50 6.75 23.91 27.37
CA GLY A 50 6.88 22.46 27.49
C GLY A 50 7.75 21.81 26.41
N SER A 51 7.88 20.49 26.53
CA SER A 51 8.66 19.66 25.60
C SER A 51 7.83 19.30 24.37
N SER A 52 8.45 19.22 23.20
CA SER A 52 7.87 18.64 21.99
C SER A 52 7.79 17.12 22.03
N TYR A 53 8.51 16.47 22.95
CA TYR A 53 8.48 15.03 23.17
C TYR A 53 7.36 14.65 24.14
N ILE A 54 6.14 14.63 23.62
CA ILE A 54 4.96 14.10 24.32
C ILE A 54 4.55 12.75 23.73
N GLN A 55 3.92 11.91 24.53
CA GLN A 55 3.32 10.68 24.04
C GLN A 55 2.03 11.02 23.29
N PHE A 56 2.05 10.82 21.97
CA PHE A 56 0.84 10.91 21.16
C PHE A 56 -0.09 9.72 21.44
N ASP A 57 -1.36 9.86 21.08
CA ASP A 57 -2.35 8.80 21.26
C ASP A 57 -1.93 7.52 20.50
N LEU A 58 -2.06 6.36 21.15
CA LEU A 58 -1.72 5.04 20.59
C LEU A 58 -2.44 4.75 19.26
N ARG A 59 -3.57 5.42 18.96
CA ARG A 59 -4.32 5.26 17.71
C ARG A 59 -3.48 5.52 16.47
N PHE A 60 -2.53 6.45 16.50
CA PHE A 60 -1.62 6.67 15.37
C PHE A 60 -0.79 5.43 15.07
N TYR A 61 -0.37 4.71 16.11
CA TYR A 61 0.33 3.44 15.97
C TYR A 61 -0.57 2.34 15.43
N VAL A 62 -1.83 2.24 15.88
CA VAL A 62 -2.79 1.24 15.36
C VAL A 62 -3.03 1.43 13.87
N VAL A 63 -3.24 2.66 13.42
CA VAL A 63 -3.43 2.95 11.98
C VAL A 63 -2.18 2.60 11.17
N ALA A 64 -0.98 2.93 11.68
CA ALA A 64 0.27 2.58 11.01
C ALA A 64 0.48 1.06 10.93
N LEU A 65 0.16 0.33 12.01
CA LEU A 65 0.26 -1.13 12.05
C LEU A 65 -0.73 -1.77 11.06
N LEU A 66 -1.98 -1.30 11.02
CA LEU A 66 -2.97 -1.76 10.03
C LEU A 66 -2.50 -1.48 8.61
N PHE A 67 -1.96 -0.28 8.34
CA PHE A 67 -1.40 0.07 7.03
C PHE A 67 -0.32 -0.92 6.60
N ILE A 68 0.66 -1.22 7.47
CA ILE A 68 1.74 -2.18 7.15
C ILE A 68 1.18 -3.57 6.85
N ILE A 69 0.21 -4.03 7.65
CA ILE A 69 -0.40 -5.35 7.44
C ILE A 69 -1.13 -5.40 6.09
N PHE A 70 -1.93 -4.37 5.76
CA PHE A 70 -2.63 -4.29 4.47
C PHE A 70 -1.68 -4.06 3.28
N ASP A 71 -0.56 -3.37 3.47
CA ASP A 71 0.44 -3.15 2.42
C ASP A 71 1.13 -4.47 2.05
N VAL A 72 1.55 -5.24 3.07
CA VAL A 72 2.09 -6.59 2.89
C VAL A 72 1.07 -7.51 2.22
N GLU A 73 -0.21 -7.41 2.60
CA GLU A 73 -1.30 -8.15 1.95
C GLU A 73 -1.35 -7.87 0.44
N VAL A 74 -1.36 -6.59 0.04
CA VAL A 74 -1.37 -6.20 -1.37
C VAL A 74 -0.11 -6.66 -2.11
N ALA A 75 1.04 -6.72 -1.43
CA ALA A 75 2.25 -7.29 -2.02
C ALA A 75 2.06 -8.75 -2.48
N PHE A 76 1.28 -9.56 -1.74
CA PHE A 76 0.94 -10.94 -2.11
C PHE A 76 -0.07 -11.04 -3.27
N PHE A 77 -0.85 -10.00 -3.56
CA PHE A 77 -1.73 -9.99 -4.72
C PHE A 77 -0.96 -9.98 -6.05
N PHE A 78 0.27 -9.44 -6.10
CA PHE A 78 1.06 -9.38 -7.33
C PHE A 78 1.43 -10.76 -7.90
N PRO A 79 2.12 -11.66 -7.18
CA PRO A 79 2.45 -12.98 -7.70
C PRO A 79 1.19 -13.79 -8.03
N TRP A 80 0.15 -13.68 -7.19
CA TRP A 80 -1.15 -14.30 -7.47
C TRP A 80 -1.74 -13.80 -8.80
N ALA A 81 -1.77 -12.49 -9.04
CA ALA A 81 -2.36 -11.89 -10.24
C ALA A 81 -1.63 -12.31 -11.51
N VAL A 82 -0.30 -12.42 -11.48
CA VAL A 82 0.51 -12.88 -12.62
C VAL A 82 0.18 -14.34 -12.97
N VAL A 83 0.13 -15.22 -11.96
CA VAL A 83 -0.19 -16.65 -12.15
C VAL A 83 -1.63 -16.85 -12.59
N PHE A 84 -2.57 -16.17 -11.93
CA PHE A 84 -4.00 -16.23 -12.26
C PHE A 84 -4.27 -15.77 -13.70
N GLY A 85 -3.62 -14.68 -14.12
CA GLY A 85 -3.71 -14.17 -15.49
C GLY A 85 -3.22 -15.18 -16.53
N GLY A 86 -2.06 -15.79 -16.30
CA GLY A 86 -1.51 -16.82 -17.19
C GLY A 86 -2.37 -18.09 -17.23
N ALA A 87 -2.85 -18.56 -16.08
CA ALA A 87 -3.75 -19.71 -15.98
C ALA A 87 -5.08 -19.44 -16.71
N ARG A 88 -5.64 -18.23 -16.61
CA ARG A 88 -6.87 -17.86 -17.34
C ARG A 88 -6.67 -17.76 -18.85
N GLN A 89 -5.50 -17.34 -19.30
CA GLN A 89 -5.18 -17.38 -20.73
C GLN A 89 -5.12 -18.83 -21.24
N LEU A 90 -4.45 -19.73 -20.51
CA LEU A 90 -4.36 -21.16 -20.85
C LEU A 90 -5.71 -21.90 -20.82
N ALA A 91 -6.67 -21.40 -20.03
CA ALA A 91 -8.01 -21.96 -19.97
C ALA A 91 -8.84 -21.72 -21.25
N ASP A 92 -8.39 -20.90 -22.20
CA ASP A 92 -9.09 -20.70 -23.47
C ASP A 92 -9.02 -21.96 -24.35
N PRO A 93 -10.17 -22.59 -24.68
CA PRO A 93 -10.20 -23.79 -25.51
C PRO A 93 -9.78 -23.54 -26.97
N ARG A 94 -9.73 -22.28 -27.43
CA ARG A 94 -9.42 -21.91 -28.82
C ARG A 94 -7.93 -21.80 -29.14
N LEU A 95 -7.05 -21.98 -28.15
CA LEU A 95 -5.61 -21.86 -28.33
C LEU A 95 -5.05 -22.97 -29.24
N THR A 96 -4.11 -22.60 -30.09
CA THR A 96 -3.30 -23.58 -30.84
C THR A 96 -2.34 -24.30 -29.89
N THR A 97 -1.97 -25.53 -30.24
CA THR A 97 -1.05 -26.36 -29.42
C THR A 97 0.27 -25.67 -29.15
N SER A 98 0.89 -25.08 -30.17
CA SER A 98 2.17 -24.35 -30.04
C SER A 98 2.08 -23.13 -29.11
N THR A 99 0.95 -22.43 -29.11
CA THR A 99 0.72 -21.29 -28.21
C THR A 99 0.55 -21.77 -26.77
N ARG A 100 -0.16 -22.89 -26.58
CA ARG A 100 -0.37 -23.49 -25.25
C ARG A 100 0.93 -23.98 -24.63
N GLU A 101 1.81 -24.59 -25.43
CA GLU A 101 3.15 -25.01 -24.98
C GLU A 101 3.96 -23.80 -24.49
N ALA A 102 4.05 -22.74 -25.31
CA ALA A 102 4.78 -21.52 -24.95
C ALA A 102 4.22 -20.78 -23.72
N LEU A 103 2.89 -20.75 -23.57
CA LEU A 103 2.24 -20.16 -22.39
C LEU A 103 2.44 -21.00 -21.13
N THR A 104 2.48 -22.33 -21.27
CA THR A 104 2.76 -23.24 -20.16
C THR A 104 4.19 -23.06 -19.67
N ASP A 105 5.17 -23.02 -20.59
CA ASP A 105 6.58 -22.75 -20.27
C ASP A 105 6.72 -21.40 -19.53
N ARG A 106 6.06 -20.35 -20.02
CA ARG A 106 6.09 -19.02 -19.38
C ARG A 106 5.47 -19.01 -17.99
N LEU A 107 4.34 -19.70 -17.79
CA LEU A 107 3.63 -19.72 -16.51
C LEU A 107 4.43 -20.45 -15.43
N LEU A 108 5.09 -21.55 -15.81
CA LEU A 108 5.87 -22.39 -14.92
C LEU A 108 7.34 -21.94 -14.82
N ASP A 109 7.68 -20.81 -15.46
CA ASP A 109 9.05 -20.28 -15.55
C ASP A 109 10.06 -21.31 -16.07
N LEU A 110 9.63 -22.11 -17.05
CA LEU A 110 10.46 -23.11 -17.71
C LEU A 110 11.18 -22.51 -18.93
N PRO A 111 12.34 -23.06 -19.32
CA PRO A 111 12.99 -22.71 -20.57
C PRO A 111 12.06 -22.90 -21.77
N ALA A 112 12.15 -22.02 -22.77
CA ALA A 112 11.27 -22.10 -23.94
C ALA A 112 11.49 -23.40 -24.73
N GLY A 113 10.40 -24.10 -25.05
CA GLY A 113 10.42 -25.35 -25.81
C GLY A 113 10.59 -26.60 -24.95
N THR A 114 10.47 -26.49 -23.63
CA THR A 114 10.50 -27.66 -22.74
C THR A 114 9.20 -28.44 -22.73
N THR A 115 8.08 -27.74 -22.85
CA THR A 115 6.75 -28.34 -22.84
C THR A 115 6.38 -28.84 -24.23
N THR A 116 5.89 -30.08 -24.30
CA THR A 116 5.31 -30.68 -25.51
C THR A 116 3.80 -30.84 -25.36
N ALA A 117 3.09 -31.16 -26.44
CA ALA A 117 1.63 -31.33 -26.44
C ALA A 117 1.09 -32.24 -25.31
N ASP A 118 1.85 -33.28 -24.94
CA ASP A 118 1.45 -34.24 -23.92
C ASP A 118 1.70 -33.73 -22.49
N THR A 119 2.69 -32.84 -22.30
CA THR A 119 3.06 -32.28 -21.00
C THR A 119 2.48 -30.90 -20.75
N ALA A 120 1.88 -30.27 -21.77
CA ALA A 120 1.27 -28.95 -21.67
C ALA A 120 0.04 -28.98 -20.75
N MET A 121 -0.12 -27.92 -19.95
CA MET A 121 -1.29 -27.80 -19.09
C MET A 121 -2.56 -27.78 -19.93
N SER A 122 -3.47 -28.71 -19.65
CA SER A 122 -4.76 -28.75 -20.33
C SER A 122 -5.63 -27.55 -19.93
N ALA A 123 -6.60 -27.18 -20.77
CA ALA A 123 -7.53 -26.10 -20.46
C ALA A 123 -8.33 -26.36 -19.17
N GLN A 124 -8.62 -27.64 -18.87
CA GLN A 124 -9.31 -28.03 -17.64
C GLN A 124 -8.42 -27.85 -16.40
N ASP A 125 -7.15 -28.23 -16.49
CA ASP A 125 -6.21 -28.08 -15.37
C ASP A 125 -5.86 -26.61 -15.13
N ALA A 126 -5.72 -25.82 -16.19
CA ALA A 126 -5.56 -24.38 -16.12
C ALA A 126 -6.80 -23.71 -15.47
N LEU A 127 -8.00 -24.16 -15.82
CA LEU A 127 -9.23 -23.67 -15.19
C LEU A 127 -9.26 -24.03 -13.69
N ARG A 128 -8.96 -25.29 -13.34
CA ARG A 128 -8.86 -25.75 -11.94
C ARG A 128 -7.88 -24.91 -11.14
N MET A 129 -6.67 -24.70 -11.66
CA MET A 129 -5.64 -23.85 -11.05
C MET A 129 -6.15 -22.43 -10.83
N SER A 130 -6.80 -21.84 -11.85
CA SER A 130 -7.35 -20.48 -11.73
C SER A 130 -8.49 -20.39 -10.71
N THR A 131 -9.35 -21.40 -10.62
CA THR A 131 -10.47 -21.42 -9.66
C THR A 131 -9.96 -21.62 -8.24
N ILE A 132 -9.02 -22.55 -8.03
CA ILE A 132 -8.38 -22.75 -6.71
C ILE A 132 -7.68 -21.47 -6.28
N GLY A 133 -6.84 -20.89 -7.15
CA GLY A 133 -6.16 -19.63 -6.86
C GLY A 133 -7.14 -18.50 -6.53
N MET A 134 -8.29 -18.40 -7.21
CA MET A 134 -9.33 -17.41 -6.88
C MET A 134 -9.90 -17.60 -5.47
N PHE A 135 -10.17 -18.84 -5.06
CA PHE A 135 -10.65 -19.09 -3.71
C PHE A 135 -9.56 -18.83 -2.65
N ASP A 136 -8.32 -19.22 -2.92
CA ASP A 136 -7.20 -18.99 -2.00
C ASP A 136 -7.03 -17.50 -1.70
N ILE A 137 -7.07 -16.62 -2.73
CA ILE A 137 -6.93 -15.17 -2.50
C ILE A 137 -8.14 -14.60 -1.75
N PHE A 138 -9.36 -15.10 -1.96
CA PHE A 138 -10.52 -14.66 -1.21
C PHE A 138 -10.47 -15.09 0.26
N VAL A 139 -9.98 -16.29 0.54
CA VAL A 139 -9.77 -16.76 1.91
C VAL A 139 -8.68 -15.93 2.59
N PHE A 140 -7.55 -15.74 1.92
CA PHE A 140 -6.41 -14.95 2.40
C PHE A 140 -6.84 -13.51 2.77
N PHE A 141 -7.48 -12.81 1.82
CA PHE A 141 -8.02 -11.48 2.03
C PHE A 141 -9.15 -11.45 3.07
N GLY A 142 -9.99 -12.49 3.09
CA GLY A 142 -11.11 -12.63 4.02
C GLY A 142 -10.66 -12.71 5.48
N VAL A 143 -9.57 -13.43 5.77
CA VAL A 143 -8.97 -13.50 7.12
C VAL A 143 -8.58 -12.10 7.60
N LEU A 144 -7.98 -11.29 6.72
CA LEU A 144 -7.60 -9.93 7.07
C LEU A 144 -8.78 -8.99 7.24
N LEU A 145 -9.81 -9.11 6.40
CA LEU A 145 -11.05 -8.37 6.56
C LEU A 145 -11.73 -8.68 7.90
N VAL A 146 -11.68 -9.92 8.38
CA VAL A 146 -12.17 -10.27 9.72
C VAL A 146 -11.36 -9.57 10.81
N GLY A 147 -10.03 -9.57 10.71
CA GLY A 147 -9.16 -8.85 11.64
C GLY A 147 -9.43 -7.35 11.66
N PHE A 148 -9.59 -6.74 10.48
CA PHE A 148 -9.94 -5.34 10.33
C PHE A 148 -11.33 -5.02 10.89
N ALA A 149 -12.34 -5.81 10.55
CA ALA A 149 -13.70 -5.65 11.08
C ALA A 149 -13.72 -5.79 12.61
N TYR A 150 -12.87 -6.64 13.17
CA TYR A 150 -12.70 -6.78 14.61
C TYR A 150 -12.14 -5.50 15.26
N VAL A 151 -11.06 -4.94 14.70
CA VAL A 151 -10.46 -3.68 15.19
C VAL A 151 -11.44 -2.51 15.05
N TRP A 152 -12.16 -2.46 13.93
CA TRP A 152 -13.22 -1.47 13.69
C TRP A 152 -14.33 -1.58 14.74
N LYS A 153 -14.85 -2.80 14.96
CA LYS A 153 -15.90 -3.05 15.96
C LYS A 153 -15.46 -2.66 17.37
N ARG A 154 -14.16 -2.80 17.69
CA ARG A 154 -13.63 -2.41 19.00
C ARG A 154 -13.55 -0.88 19.19
N GLY A 155 -13.61 -0.09 18.12
CA GLY A 155 -13.53 1.37 18.18
C GLY A 155 -12.10 1.90 18.32
N ASP A 156 -11.08 1.07 18.06
CA ASP A 156 -9.67 1.47 18.09
C ASP A 156 -9.35 2.55 17.02
N LEU A 157 -10.27 2.75 16.07
CA LEU A 157 -10.19 3.74 14.99
C LEU A 157 -11.00 5.03 15.23
N ASP A 158 -11.77 5.14 16.32
CA ASP A 158 -12.71 6.25 16.53
C ASP A 158 -12.02 7.52 17.05
N TRP A 159 -11.75 8.51 16.19
CA TRP A 159 -11.00 9.72 16.58
C TRP A 159 -11.81 10.73 17.44
N VAL A 160 -13.10 10.91 17.17
CA VAL A 160 -13.89 12.04 17.70
C VAL A 160 -14.54 11.73 19.06
N ARG A 161 -14.82 10.46 19.37
CA ARG A 161 -15.54 10.07 20.59
C ARG A 161 -14.65 9.93 21.83
N SER A 162 -13.36 9.65 21.66
CA SER A 162 -12.45 9.46 22.80
C SER A 162 -12.08 10.76 23.51
N MET A 163 -11.80 11.85 22.79
CA MET A 163 -11.38 13.11 23.43
C MET A 163 -12.51 13.75 24.25
N VAL A 164 -13.75 13.73 23.73
CA VAL A 164 -14.92 14.34 24.39
C VAL A 164 -15.40 13.49 25.58
N ASN A 165 -15.43 12.16 25.43
CA ASN A 165 -15.84 11.28 26.52
C ASN A 165 -14.77 11.20 27.62
N GLN A 166 -13.48 11.10 27.30
CA GLN A 166 -12.42 11.14 28.31
C GLN A 166 -12.43 12.46 29.09
N ALA A 167 -12.63 13.60 28.41
CA ALA A 167 -12.77 14.89 29.07
C ALA A 167 -14.04 14.99 29.95
N ARG A 168 -15.16 14.36 29.55
CA ARG A 168 -16.39 14.28 30.36
C ARG A 168 -16.26 13.37 31.57
N THR A 169 -15.66 12.19 31.40
CA THR A 169 -15.41 11.23 32.48
C THR A 169 -14.42 11.80 33.49
N ALA A 170 -13.37 12.48 33.04
CA ALA A 170 -12.46 13.26 33.90
C ALA A 170 -13.19 14.38 34.67
N LYS A 171 -14.32 14.86 34.15
CA LYS A 171 -15.17 15.87 34.77
C LYS A 171 -16.37 15.28 35.54
N GLY A 172 -16.44 13.95 35.70
CA GLY A 172 -17.49 13.26 36.46
C GLY A 172 -18.88 13.28 35.81
N LEU A 173 -18.99 13.55 34.51
CA LEU A 173 -20.27 13.61 33.81
C LEU A 173 -20.63 12.23 33.22
N PRO A 174 -21.89 11.76 33.36
CA PRO A 174 -22.30 10.43 32.90
C PRO A 174 -22.12 10.28 31.39
N GLU A 175 -21.83 9.07 30.88
CA GLU A 175 -21.72 8.81 29.44
C GLU A 175 -23.07 9.01 28.74
N ARG A 176 -23.07 9.58 27.53
CA ARG A 176 -24.29 9.69 26.73
C ARG A 176 -24.43 8.38 25.96
N ASN A 177 -25.36 7.52 26.40
CA ASN A 177 -25.68 6.26 25.75
C ASN A 177 -25.79 6.46 24.23
N ALA A 178 -24.93 5.75 23.49
CA ALA A 178 -24.95 5.75 22.04
C ALA A 178 -26.20 5.01 21.56
N ALA A 179 -27.05 5.70 20.80
CA ALA A 179 -27.97 5.06 19.87
C ALA A 179 -27.22 4.75 18.56
#